data_AF-A0A9D6QQI8-F1
#
_entry.id   AF-A0A9D6QQI8-F1
#
_cell.length_a   1.000
_cell.length_b   1.000
_cell.length_c   1.000
_cell.angle_alpha   90.00
_cell.angle_beta   90.00
_cell.angle_gamma   90.00
#
_symmetry.space_group_name_H-M   'P 1'
#
loop_
_entity.id
_entity.type
_entity.pdbx_description
1 polymer ?
#
loop_
_entity_poly.entity_id
_entity_poly.type
_entity_poly.pdbx_seq_one_letter_code
_entity_poly.pdbx_strand_id
1 'polypeptide(L)'
;MDESVKKKVSLALRMTIGIGLIAVIVWRVGGLGAIGALLERVDPVYAVLVLALCTADRALMTYKWVRLLAARGLRLPFFRGMKLYCASMVWGTFLPTTVGADAIRATSAMRLGLNTDQVLASITIERIIGFLSALVLGLLGMVQLSTVQQFGERYNMIWAAAS
;
A
#
# COMPACT_ATOMS: atom_id res chain seq x y z
N MET A 1 -3.22 7.27 35.79
CA MET A 1 -2.53 6.23 35.00
C MET A 1 -1.83 6.92 33.85
N ASP A 2 -0.51 6.80 33.82
CA ASP A 2 0.40 7.66 33.06
C ASP A 2 0.20 7.55 31.53
N GLU A 3 0.24 8.68 30.81
CA GLU A 3 -0.07 8.76 29.36
C GLU A 3 0.91 7.92 28.52
N SER A 4 2.13 7.76 29.03
CA SER A 4 3.21 6.93 28.52
C SER A 4 2.85 5.43 28.49
N VAL A 5 2.11 4.96 29.50
CA VAL A 5 1.70 3.54 29.65
C VAL A 5 0.60 3.19 28.65
N LYS A 6 -0.39 4.07 28.45
CA LYS A 6 -1.46 3.85 27.45
C LYS A 6 -0.90 3.71 26.02
N LYS A 7 0.11 4.51 25.66
CA LYS A 7 0.75 4.43 24.35
C LYS A 7 1.53 3.12 24.16
N LYS A 8 2.26 2.68 25.18
CA LYS A 8 2.99 1.39 25.14
C LYS A 8 2.06 0.19 25.05
N VAL A 9 0.96 0.18 25.81
CA VAL A 9 -0.06 -0.89 25.77
C VAL A 9 -0.76 -0.92 24.41
N SER A 10 -1.14 0.23 23.85
CA SER A 10 -1.71 0.33 22.50
C SER A 10 -0.76 -0.22 21.42
N LEU A 11 0.53 0.10 21.53
CA LEU A 11 1.55 -0.38 20.62
C LEU A 11 1.73 -1.91 20.75
N ALA A 12 1.83 -2.42 21.97
CA ALA A 12 1.97 -3.85 22.23
C ALA A 12 0.76 -4.63 21.72
N LEU A 13 -0.46 -4.16 21.99
CA LEU A 13 -1.69 -4.77 21.52
C LEU A 13 -1.75 -4.81 19.99
N ARG A 14 -1.40 -3.72 19.31
CA ARG A 14 -1.33 -3.67 17.84
C ARG A 14 -0.29 -4.64 17.29
N MET A 15 0.88 -4.74 17.91
CA MET A 15 1.92 -5.69 17.51
C MET A 15 1.45 -7.13 17.68
N THR A 16 0.87 -7.48 18.83
CA THR A 16 0.35 -8.82 19.10
C THR A 16 -0.75 -9.21 18.12
N ILE A 17 -1.71 -8.31 17.87
CA ILE A 17 -2.77 -8.54 16.88
C ILE A 17 -2.18 -8.70 15.48
N GLY A 18 -1.25 -7.83 15.07
CA GLY A 18 -0.61 -7.90 13.75
C GLY A 18 0.15 -9.21 13.54
N ILE A 19 0.99 -9.60 14.51
CA ILE A 19 1.74 -10.86 14.47
C ILE A 19 0.79 -12.06 14.47
N GLY A 20 -0.24 -12.04 15.32
CA GLY A 20 -1.25 -13.11 15.37
C GLY A 20 -2.00 -13.26 14.05
N LEU A 21 -2.39 -12.16 13.42
CA LEU A 21 -3.08 -12.18 12.13
C LEU A 21 -2.18 -12.75 11.03
N ILE A 22 -0.91 -12.34 10.98
CA ILE A 22 0.08 -12.87 10.04
C ILE A 22 0.26 -14.37 10.25
N ALA A 23 0.40 -14.82 11.50
CA ALA A 23 0.54 -16.24 11.83
C ALA A 23 -0.68 -17.06 11.36
N VAL A 24 -1.90 -16.53 11.56
CA VAL A 24 -3.14 -17.17 11.08
C VAL A 24 -3.17 -17.25 9.55
N ILE A 25 -2.78 -16.18 8.85
CA ILE A 25 -2.72 -16.17 7.38
C ILE A 25 -1.70 -17.21 6.88
N VAL A 26 -0.50 -17.21 7.44
CA VAL A 26 0.56 -18.17 7.07
C VAL A 26 0.07 -19.60 7.30
N TRP A 27 -0.60 -19.85 8.42
CA TRP A 27 -1.17 -21.17 8.71
C TRP A 27 -2.27 -21.56 7.72
N ARG A 28 -3.18 -20.63 7.38
CA ARG A 28 -4.26 -20.83 6.39
C ARG A 28 -3.76 -21.12 4.98
N VAL A 29 -2.60 -20.57 4.59
CA VAL A 29 -2.00 -20.74 3.25
C VAL A 29 -1.20 -22.06 3.14
N GLY A 30 -1.10 -22.86 4.21
CA GLY A 30 -0.36 -24.13 4.22
C GLY A 30 1.04 -24.02 4.81
N GLY A 31 1.32 -22.95 5.55
CA GLY A 31 2.60 -22.71 6.22
C GLY A 31 3.66 -22.08 5.33
N LEU A 32 4.85 -21.85 5.91
CA LEU A 32 5.98 -21.23 5.22
C LEU A 32 6.49 -22.06 4.03
N GLY A 33 6.31 -23.39 4.08
CA GLY A 33 6.70 -24.30 2.99
C GLY A 33 5.86 -24.11 1.72
N ALA A 34 4.55 -23.91 1.86
CA ALA A 34 3.66 -23.61 0.73
C ALA A 34 3.99 -22.26 0.09
N ILE A 35 4.36 -21.26 0.90
CA ILE A 35 4.82 -19.94 0.42
C ILE A 35 6.13 -20.09 -0.37
N GLY A 36 7.09 -20.87 0.13
CA GLY A 36 8.34 -21.16 -0.58
C GLY A 36 8.11 -21.83 -1.94
N ALA A 37 7.26 -22.86 -1.99
CA ALA A 37 6.90 -23.54 -3.23
C ALA A 37 6.13 -22.63 -4.22
N LEU A 38 5.34 -21.67 -3.73
CA LEU A 38 4.74 -20.64 -4.57
C LEU A 38 5.79 -19.68 -5.14
N LEU A 39 6.75 -19.24 -4.33
CA LEU A 39 7.83 -18.36 -4.77
C LEU A 39 8.71 -19.01 -5.84
N GLU A 40 8.99 -20.31 -5.73
CA GLU A 40 9.74 -21.05 -6.75
C GLU A 40 9.02 -21.12 -8.10
N ARG A 41 7.69 -21.00 -8.10
CA ARG A 41 6.86 -20.95 -9.33
C ARG A 41 6.70 -19.54 -9.89
N VAL A 42 7.17 -18.50 -9.18
CA VAL A 42 7.08 -17.13 -9.69
C VAL A 42 8.12 -16.95 -10.79
N ASP A 43 7.65 -16.62 -11.99
CA ASP A 43 8.53 -16.30 -13.10
C ASP A 43 9.32 -15.01 -12.77
N PRO A 44 10.66 -15.04 -12.78
CA PRO A 44 11.48 -13.87 -12.44
C PRO A 44 11.20 -12.68 -13.37
N VAL A 45 10.73 -12.92 -14.60
CA VAL A 45 10.35 -11.85 -15.53
C VAL A 45 9.19 -11.02 -14.98
N TYR A 46 8.13 -11.67 -14.47
CA TYR A 46 7.00 -10.96 -13.87
C TYR A 46 7.41 -10.24 -12.58
N ALA A 47 8.30 -10.83 -11.78
CA ALA A 47 8.83 -10.17 -10.58
C ALA A 47 9.57 -8.86 -10.92
N VAL A 48 10.46 -8.89 -11.90
CA VAL A 48 11.18 -7.70 -12.39
C VAL A 48 10.22 -6.67 -12.96
N LEU A 49 9.21 -7.11 -13.73
CA LEU A 49 8.24 -6.23 -14.37
C LEU A 49 7.37 -5.51 -13.32
N VAL A 50 6.91 -6.21 -12.29
CA VAL A 50 6.19 -5.62 -11.14
C VAL A 50 7.08 -4.64 -10.38
N LEU A 51 8.34 -5.01 -10.10
CA LEU A 51 9.29 -4.10 -9.45
C LEU A 51 9.54 -2.83 -10.28
N ALA A 52 9.68 -2.96 -11.59
CA ALA A 52 9.86 -1.84 -12.50
C ALA A 52 8.61 -0.94 -12.52
N LEU A 53 7.41 -1.53 -12.60
CA LEU A 53 6.13 -0.80 -12.54
C LEU A 53 5.95 -0.07 -11.21
N CYS A 54 6.20 -0.74 -10.07
CA CYS A 54 6.14 -0.10 -8.77
C CYS A 54 7.14 1.06 -8.66
N THR A 55 8.35 0.89 -9.19
CA THR A 55 9.35 1.97 -9.21
C THR A 55 8.91 3.14 -10.10
N ALA A 56 8.33 2.84 -11.26
CA ALA A 56 7.82 3.84 -12.19
C ALA A 56 6.63 4.62 -11.60
N ASP A 57 5.68 3.95 -10.95
CA ASP A 57 4.58 4.58 -10.19
C ASP A 57 5.13 5.60 -9.18
N ARG A 58 6.14 5.19 -8.42
CA ARG A 58 6.78 6.03 -7.39
C ARG A 58 7.51 7.22 -8.00
N ALA A 59 8.20 7.01 -9.12
CA ALA A 59 8.85 8.09 -9.87
C ALA A 59 7.83 9.09 -10.41
N LEU A 60 6.71 8.62 -10.96
CA LEU A 60 5.62 9.47 -11.45
C LEU A 60 4.98 10.30 -10.34
N MET A 61 4.71 9.70 -9.18
CA MET A 61 4.19 10.42 -8.02
C MET A 61 5.15 11.48 -7.50
N THR A 62 6.44 11.20 -7.50
CA THR A 62 7.48 12.16 -7.13
C THR A 62 7.56 13.28 -8.16
N TYR A 63 7.51 12.96 -9.45
CA TYR A 63 7.52 13.93 -10.54
C TYR A 63 6.33 14.89 -10.47
N LYS A 64 5.12 14.36 -10.27
CA LYS A 64 3.89 15.16 -10.09
C LYS A 64 4.04 16.15 -8.94
N TRP A 65 4.58 15.68 -7.82
CA TRP A 65 4.77 16.50 -6.62
C TRP A 65 5.84 17.60 -6.82
N VAL A 66 6.97 17.27 -7.46
CA VAL A 66 8.02 18.26 -7.80
C VAL A 66 7.49 19.32 -8.76
N ARG A 67 6.66 18.94 -9.74
CA ARG A 67 6.00 19.90 -10.66
C ARG A 67 5.02 20.83 -9.95
N LEU A 68 4.24 20.31 -8.99
CA LEU A 68 3.34 21.12 -8.14
C LEU A 68 4.12 22.14 -7.29
N LEU A 69 5.28 21.74 -6.74
CA LEU A 69 6.17 22.63 -6.00
C LEU A 69 6.77 23.71 -6.91
N ALA A 70 7.19 23.34 -8.12
CA ALA A 70 7.74 24.28 -9.10
C ALA A 70 6.71 25.35 -9.53
N ALA A 71 5.43 24.97 -9.67
CA ALA A 71 4.34 25.91 -9.96
C ALA A 71 4.09 26.92 -8.83
N ARG A 72 4.52 26.61 -7.61
CA ARG A 72 4.47 27.51 -6.43
C ARG A 72 5.78 28.31 -6.24
N GLY A 73 6.69 28.28 -7.22
CA GLY A 73 7.98 28.97 -7.18
C GLY A 73 9.09 28.21 -6.44
N LEU A 74 8.82 27.01 -5.95
CA LEU A 74 9.77 26.21 -5.17
C LEU A 74 10.47 25.18 -6.06
N ARG A 75 11.76 25.43 -6.35
CA ARG A 75 12.57 24.53 -7.18
C ARG A 75 13.18 23.42 -6.32
N LEU A 76 12.51 22.26 -6.28
CA LEU A 76 13.07 21.05 -5.68
C LEU A 76 13.66 20.14 -6.76
N PRO A 77 14.95 19.75 -6.71
CA PRO A 77 15.50 18.81 -7.68
C PRO A 77 14.89 17.41 -7.49
N PHE A 78 14.55 16.75 -8.59
CA PHE A 78 13.85 15.45 -8.61
C PHE A 78 14.47 14.39 -7.69
N PHE A 79 15.80 14.25 -7.70
CA PHE A 79 16.51 13.32 -6.84
C PHE A 79 16.37 13.60 -5.34
N ARG A 80 16.28 14.88 -4.93
CA ARG A 80 15.98 15.23 -3.52
C ARG A 80 14.53 14.90 -3.19
N GLY A 81 13.59 15.13 -4.12
CA GLY A 81 12.20 14.71 -3.96
C GLY A 81 12.06 13.19 -3.79
N MET A 82 12.77 12.42 -4.62
CA MET A 82 12.75 10.95 -4.56
C MET A 82 13.41 10.42 -3.28
N LYS A 83 14.54 11.01 -2.86
CA LYS A 83 15.18 10.67 -1.58
C LYS A 83 14.27 10.99 -0.39
N LEU A 84 13.57 12.14 -0.41
CA LEU A 84 12.56 12.45 0.60
C LEU A 84 11.45 11.40 0.61
N TYR A 85 10.91 11.05 -0.56
CA TYR A 85 9.82 10.08 -0.66
C TYR A 85 10.21 8.68 -0.17
N CYS A 86 11.42 8.21 -0.53
CA CYS A 86 11.95 6.96 -0.01
C CYS A 86 12.16 7.02 1.52
N ALA A 87 12.72 8.11 2.04
CA ALA A 87 12.88 8.29 3.48
C ALA A 87 11.53 8.36 4.20
N SER A 88 10.53 9.01 3.60
CA SER A 88 9.15 9.05 4.10
C SER A 88 8.52 7.67 4.13
N MET A 89 8.79 6.84 3.11
CA MET A 89 8.27 5.48 3.05
C MET A 89 8.89 4.61 4.13
N VAL A 90 10.22 4.61 4.24
CA VAL A 90 10.95 3.85 5.27
C VAL A 90 10.45 4.25 6.65
N TRP A 91 10.37 5.56 6.94
CA TRP A 91 9.80 6.04 8.19
C TRP A 91 8.32 5.70 8.36
N GLY A 92 7.53 5.74 7.30
CA GLY A 92 6.12 5.34 7.31
C GLY A 92 5.90 3.86 7.65
N THR A 93 6.86 2.98 7.35
CA THR A 93 6.84 1.57 7.79
C THR A 93 7.19 1.39 9.26
N PHE A 94 8.05 2.25 9.82
CA PHE A 94 8.45 2.19 11.23
C PHE A 94 7.50 2.94 12.16
N LEU A 95 6.77 3.95 11.66
CA LEU A 95 5.71 4.60 12.41
C LEU A 95 4.43 3.76 12.28
N PRO A 96 3.87 3.22 13.39
CA PRO A 96 2.65 2.39 13.40
C PRO A 96 1.37 3.16 13.05
N THR A 97 1.50 4.39 12.58
CA THR A 97 0.46 5.17 11.94
C THR A 97 0.86 5.35 10.49
N THR A 98 0.01 4.86 9.57
CA THR A 98 0.00 5.14 8.12
C THR A 98 0.17 6.62 7.75
N VAL A 99 0.04 7.49 8.76
CA VAL A 99 0.34 8.91 8.79
C VAL A 99 1.84 9.21 8.62
N GLY A 100 2.80 8.31 8.89
CA GLY A 100 4.24 8.66 8.90
C GLY A 100 4.79 9.14 7.54
N ALA A 101 4.43 8.48 6.45
CA ALA A 101 4.84 8.89 5.11
C ALA A 101 4.14 10.17 4.64
N ASP A 102 2.85 10.29 4.94
CA ASP A 102 2.04 11.48 4.62
C ASP A 102 2.40 12.68 5.49
N ALA A 103 2.77 12.46 6.75
CA ALA A 103 3.18 13.49 7.68
C ALA A 103 4.49 14.14 7.25
N ILE A 104 5.40 13.41 6.59
CA ILE A 104 6.62 14.02 6.07
C ILE A 104 6.31 14.91 4.86
N ARG A 105 5.37 14.50 4.00
CA ARG A 105 4.82 15.39 2.95
C ARG A 105 4.06 16.58 3.55
N ALA A 106 3.27 16.35 4.59
CA ALA A 106 2.47 17.38 5.26
C ALA A 106 3.35 18.41 5.97
N THR A 107 4.34 17.96 6.72
CA THR A 107 5.32 18.82 7.40
C THR A 107 6.20 19.56 6.41
N SER A 108 6.54 18.95 5.25
CA SER A 108 7.21 19.66 4.16
C SER A 108 6.31 20.74 3.57
N ALA A 109 5.03 20.46 3.34
CA ALA A 109 4.04 21.45 2.88
C ALA A 109 3.82 22.58 3.90
N MET A 110 3.76 22.27 5.19
CA MET A 110 3.66 23.23 6.29
C MET A 110 4.91 24.12 6.41
N ARG A 111 6.12 23.55 6.24
CA ARG A 111 7.39 24.31 6.19
C ARG A 111 7.49 25.24 4.98
N LEU A 112 6.64 25.05 3.98
CA LEU A 112 6.53 25.89 2.78
C LEU A 112 5.44 26.97 2.91
N GLY A 113 4.86 27.15 4.11
CA GLY A 113 3.88 28.20 4.40
C GLY A 113 2.43 27.85 4.06
N LEU A 114 2.11 26.58 3.79
CA LEU A 114 0.73 26.12 3.60
C LEU A 114 0.06 25.88 4.95
N ASN A 115 -1.18 26.35 5.08
CA ASN A 115 -2.00 26.14 6.28
C ASN A 115 -2.19 24.64 6.54
N THR A 116 -1.92 24.21 7.78
CA THR A 116 -2.03 22.83 8.26
C THR A 116 -3.38 22.21 7.91
N ASP A 117 -4.46 22.97 8.02
CA ASP A 117 -5.83 22.50 7.77
C ASP A 117 -6.06 22.13 6.30
N GLN A 118 -5.49 22.91 5.36
CA GLN A 118 -5.60 22.61 3.92
C GLN A 118 -4.81 21.35 3.55
N VAL A 119 -3.65 21.16 4.17
CA VAL A 119 -2.80 19.98 3.95
C VAL A 119 -3.49 18.71 4.47
N LEU A 120 -4.04 18.77 5.69
CA LEU A 120 -4.79 17.66 6.27
C LEU A 120 -6.07 17.34 5.49
N ALA A 121 -6.80 18.36 5.04
CA ALA A 121 -7.98 18.17 4.19
C ALA A 121 -7.61 17.49 2.86
N SER A 122 -6.53 17.93 2.20
CA SER A 122 -6.05 17.31 0.96
C SER A 122 -5.67 15.84 1.15
N ILE A 123 -4.96 15.51 2.24
CA ILE A 123 -4.60 14.12 2.56
C ILE A 123 -5.85 13.29 2.82
N THR A 124 -6.81 13.83 3.57
CA THR A 124 -8.06 13.12 3.89
C THR A 124 -8.85 12.81 2.61
N ILE A 125 -8.95 13.76 1.70
CA ILE A 125 -9.60 13.56 0.39
C ILE A 125 -8.85 12.50 -0.42
N GLU A 126 -7.53 12.55 -0.48
CA GLU A 126 -6.70 11.56 -1.20
C GLU A 126 -6.90 10.15 -0.61
N ARG A 127 -7.04 10.04 0.71
CA ARG A 127 -7.32 8.77 1.41
C ARG A 127 -8.73 8.25 1.13
N ILE A 128 -9.74 9.12 1.12
CA ILE A 128 -11.12 8.75 0.76
C ILE A 128 -11.18 8.26 -0.68
N ILE A 129 -10.54 8.98 -1.61
CA ILE A 129 -10.49 8.58 -3.02
C ILE A 129 -9.78 7.23 -3.17
N GLY A 130 -8.64 7.05 -2.49
CA GLY A 130 -7.91 5.78 -2.52
C GLY A 130 -8.75 4.61 -1.99
N PHE A 131 -9.48 4.83 -0.89
CA PHE A 131 -10.37 3.83 -0.32
C PHE A 131 -11.55 3.51 -1.23
N LEU A 132 -12.22 4.53 -1.78
CA LEU A 132 -13.32 4.35 -2.74
C LEU A 132 -12.86 3.62 -4.00
N SER A 133 -11.68 3.99 -4.52
CA SER A 133 -11.09 3.34 -5.70
C SER A 133 -10.82 1.86 -5.42
N ALA A 134 -10.23 1.56 -4.26
CA ALA A 134 -9.98 0.18 -3.83
C ALA A 134 -11.27 -0.61 -3.62
N LEU A 135 -12.31 0.01 -3.05
CA LEU A 135 -13.62 -0.60 -2.87
C LEU A 135 -14.28 -0.95 -4.21
N VAL A 136 -14.28 0.01 -5.15
CA VAL A 136 -14.82 -0.21 -6.50
C VAL A 136 -14.05 -1.31 -7.22
N LEU A 137 -12.72 -1.27 -7.21
CA LEU A 137 -11.89 -2.32 -7.81
C LEU A 137 -12.10 -3.68 -7.15
N GLY A 138 -12.28 -3.72 -5.82
CA GLY A 138 -12.61 -4.94 -5.09
C GLY A 138 -13.96 -5.51 -5.49
N LEU A 139 -15.00 -4.67 -5.62
CA LEU A 139 -16.32 -5.08 -6.09
C LEU A 139 -16.28 -5.57 -7.54
N LEU A 140 -15.58 -4.85 -8.42
CA LEU A 140 -15.38 -5.27 -9.81
C LEU A 140 -14.61 -6.60 -9.88
N GLY A 141 -13.56 -6.74 -9.07
CA GLY A 141 -12.81 -7.99 -8.96
C GLY A 141 -13.67 -9.14 -8.47
N MET A 142 -14.58 -8.90 -7.52
CA MET A 142 -15.51 -9.92 -7.02
C MET A 142 -16.55 -10.33 -8.08
N VAL A 143 -17.07 -9.37 -8.86
CA VAL A 143 -17.96 -9.64 -10.00
C VAL A 143 -17.21 -10.38 -11.12
N GLN A 144 -15.95 -10.02 -11.35
CA GLN A 144 -15.12 -10.71 -12.35
C GLN A 144 -14.77 -12.13 -11.89
N LEU A 145 -14.51 -12.33 -10.60
CA LEU A 145 -14.30 -13.66 -10.05
C LEU A 145 -15.58 -14.51 -10.11
N SER A 146 -16.76 -13.94 -9.83
CA SER A 146 -18.02 -14.70 -9.91
C SER A 146 -18.36 -15.13 -11.34
N THR A 147 -18.03 -14.30 -12.33
CA THR A 147 -18.17 -14.67 -13.75
C THR A 147 -17.14 -15.73 -14.16
N VAL A 148 -15.87 -15.60 -13.77
CA VAL A 148 -14.82 -16.60 -14.06
C VAL A 148 -15.06 -17.94 -13.37
N GLN A 149 -15.60 -17.94 -12.14
CA GLN A 149 -15.91 -19.15 -11.39
C GLN A 149 -17.07 -19.94 -12.01
N GLN A 150 -18.05 -19.26 -12.63
CA GLN A 150 -19.06 -19.92 -13.47
C GLN A 150 -18.45 -20.61 -14.70
N PHE A 151 -17.34 -20.11 -15.26
CA PHE A 151 -16.61 -20.81 -16.32
C PHE A 151 -15.83 -22.02 -15.77
N GLY A 152 -15.25 -21.93 -14.58
CA GLY A 152 -14.52 -23.04 -13.93
C GLY A 152 -15.41 -24.24 -13.57
N GLU A 153 -16.58 -24.01 -12.97
CA GLU A 153 -17.59 -25.05 -12.69
C GLU A 153 -18.04 -25.76 -13.98
N ARG A 154 -18.23 -25.01 -15.07
CA ARG A 154 -18.65 -25.55 -16.37
C ARG A 154 -17.56 -26.39 -17.05
N TYR A 155 -16.27 -26.06 -16.85
CA TYR A 155 -15.17 -26.88 -17.35
C TYR A 155 -14.98 -28.18 -16.55
N ASN A 156 -15.16 -28.15 -15.22
CA ASN A 156 -15.10 -29.35 -14.38
C ASN A 156 -16.19 -30.37 -14.74
N MET A 157 -17.40 -29.93 -15.11
CA MET A 157 -18.46 -30.83 -15.58
C MET A 157 -18.13 -31.50 -16.91
N ILE A 158 -17.47 -30.80 -17.84
CA ILE A 158 -17.09 -31.37 -19.15
C ILE A 158 -15.99 -32.43 -18.98
N TRP A 159 -15.02 -32.21 -18.08
CA TRP A 159 -14.01 -33.20 -17.75
C TRP A 159 -14.56 -34.40 -16.97
N ALA A 160 -15.50 -34.18 -16.04
CA ALA A 160 -16.15 -35.25 -15.29
C ALA A 160 -17.13 -36.09 -16.13
N ALA A 161 -17.67 -35.54 -17.23
CA ALA A 161 -18.49 -36.28 -18.19
C ALA A 161 -17.66 -37.02 -19.25
N ALA A 162 -16.36 -36.71 -19.35
CA ALA A 162 -15.42 -37.32 -20.30
C ALA A 162 -14.53 -38.41 -19.66
N SER A 163 -14.67 -38.67 -18.35
CA SER A 163 -14.05 -39.76 -17.59
C SER A 163 -15.06 -40.82 -17.22
#